data_AF-A0A7S1TAG0-F1
#
_entry.id   AF-A0A7S1TAG0-F1
#
_cell.length_a   1.000
_cell.length_b   1.000
_cell.length_c   1.000
_cell.angle_alpha   90.00
_cell.angle_beta   90.00
_cell.angle_gamma   90.00
#
_symmetry.space_group_name_H-M   'P 1'
#
loop_
_entity.id
_entity.type
_entity.pdbx_description
1 polymer ?
#
loop_
_entity_poly.entity_id
_entity_poly.type
_entity_poly.pdbx_seq_one_letter_code
_entity_poly.pdbx_strand_id
1 'polypeptide(L)'
;LNLIIAKCTRIEIHTLTADGLQGVVDVPVYGRIATLELFRPRGEKKSLLFLSTERYKFCVLEYDTESGELVTRANGDIRGSTGRTADCGQLGLIDTDCRAIGLHLYDGLLKIIPLDGSSLR
;
A
#
# COMPACT_ATOMS: atom_id res chain seq x y z
N LEU A 1 -15.62 11.31 -2.07
CA LEU A 1 -15.05 10.13 -2.77
C LEU A 1 -13.63 10.50 -3.17
N ASN A 2 -12.66 9.60 -2.98
CA ASN A 2 -11.25 9.89 -3.30
C ASN A 2 -10.76 8.92 -4.37
N LEU A 3 -9.89 9.40 -5.25
CA LEU A 3 -9.24 8.64 -6.30
C LEU A 3 -7.73 8.63 -6.01
N ILE A 4 -7.17 7.44 -5.86
CA ILE A 4 -5.74 7.25 -5.64
C ILE A 4 -5.16 6.64 -6.92
N ILE A 5 -4.11 7.25 -7.45
CA ILE A 5 -3.48 6.86 -8.71
C ILE A 5 -2.00 6.57 -8.44
N ALA A 6 -1.53 5.40 -8.87
CA ALA A 6 -0.11 5.09 -8.93
C ALA A 6 0.39 5.25 -10.37
N LYS A 7 1.34 6.16 -10.58
CA LYS A 7 2.03 6.40 -11.85
C LYS A 7 3.48 5.94 -11.76
N CYS A 8 3.69 4.62 -11.83
CA CYS A 8 5.00 3.97 -11.78
C CYS A 8 5.81 4.24 -10.50
N THR A 9 6.35 5.45 -10.32
CA THR A 9 7.14 5.88 -9.14
C THR A 9 6.52 7.07 -8.41
N ARG A 10 5.25 7.39 -8.67
CA ARG A 10 4.55 8.54 -8.08
C ARG A 10 3.14 8.16 -7.67
N ILE A 11 2.70 8.68 -6.52
CA ILE A 11 1.33 8.51 -6.02
C ILE A 11 0.65 9.87 -6.07
N GLU A 12 -0.54 9.89 -6.66
CA GLU A 12 -1.40 11.06 -6.69
C GLU A 12 -2.73 10.75 -6.01
N ILE A 13 -3.16 11.59 -5.08
CA ILE A 13 -4.44 11.49 -4.39
C ILE A 13 -5.31 12.67 -4.83
N HIS A 14 -6.48 12.35 -5.36
CA HIS A 14 -7.46 13.32 -5.83
C HIS A 14 -8.75 13.19 -5.03
N THR A 15 -9.38 14.31 -4.70
CA THR A 15 -10.71 14.36 -4.12
C THR A 15 -11.71 14.71 -5.21
N LEU A 16 -12.83 13.97 -5.26
CA LEU A 16 -13.92 14.28 -6.17
C LEU A 16 -14.74 15.46 -5.62
N THR A 17 -14.77 16.54 -6.39
CA THR A 17 -15.59 17.74 -6.17
C THR A 17 -16.69 17.84 -7.23
N ALA A 18 -17.62 18.79 -7.08
CA ALA A 18 -18.67 19.02 -8.07
C ALA A 18 -18.11 19.44 -9.45
N ASP A 19 -16.97 20.13 -9.46
CA ASP A 19 -16.31 20.63 -10.68
C ASP A 19 -15.35 19.61 -11.31
N GLY A 20 -15.03 18.51 -10.61
CA GLY A 20 -14.19 17.44 -11.14
C GLY A 20 -13.25 16.81 -10.11
N LEU A 21 -12.05 16.42 -10.55
CA LEU A 21 -11.02 15.85 -9.70
C LEU A 21 -10.04 16.94 -9.25
N GLN A 22 -10.00 17.20 -7.95
CA GLN A 22 -9.04 18.13 -7.37
C GLN A 22 -7.86 17.35 -6.80
N GLY A 23 -6.65 17.60 -7.31
CA GLY A 23 -5.42 17.02 -6.77
C GLY A 23 -5.15 17.55 -5.37
N VAL A 24 -4.95 16.63 -4.42
CA VAL A 24 -4.67 16.95 -3.01
C VAL A 24 -3.19 16.70 -2.70
N VAL A 25 -2.69 15.52 -3.11
CA VAL A 25 -1.33 15.09 -2.81
C VAL A 25 -0.68 14.54 -4.07
N ASP A 26 0.57 14.88 -4.27
CA ASP A 26 1.42 14.31 -5.30
C ASP A 26 2.83 14.07 -4.73
N VAL A 27 3.17 12.79 -4.50
CA VAL A 27 4.40 12.39 -3.80
C VAL A 27 5.17 11.34 -4.62
N PRO A 28 6.49 11.53 -4.83
CA PRO A 28 7.33 10.51 -5.43
C PRO A 28 7.63 9.37 -4.44
N VAL A 29 7.71 8.15 -4.96
CA VAL A 29 8.10 6.94 -4.26
C VAL A 29 9.48 6.51 -4.74
N TYR A 30 10.38 6.17 -3.81
CA TYR A 30 11.73 5.68 -4.12
C TYR A 30 11.74 4.21 -4.57
N GLY A 31 10.95 3.90 -5.59
CA GLY A 31 10.80 2.57 -6.15
C GLY A 31 9.62 2.52 -7.12
N ARG A 32 9.63 1.53 -8.02
CA ARG A 32 8.48 1.26 -8.87
C ARG A 32 7.42 0.56 -8.04
N ILE A 33 6.22 1.14 -8.02
CA ILE A 33 5.05 0.63 -7.33
C ILE A 33 4.60 -0.63 -8.05
N ALA A 34 4.60 -1.74 -7.33
CA ALA A 34 4.14 -3.03 -7.83
C ALA A 34 2.67 -3.26 -7.47
N THR A 35 2.31 -2.99 -6.21
CA THR A 35 0.93 -3.14 -5.72
C THR A 35 0.55 -1.93 -4.89
N LEU A 36 -0.71 -1.50 -5.03
CA LEU A 36 -1.28 -0.40 -4.26
C LEU A 36 -2.69 -0.80 -3.84
N GLU A 37 -2.91 -0.93 -2.53
CA GLU A 37 -4.19 -1.38 -1.98
C GLU A 37 -4.62 -0.50 -0.82
N LEU A 38 -5.88 -0.10 -0.81
CA LEU A 38 -6.48 0.69 0.26
C LEU A 38 -7.27 -0.22 1.19
N PHE A 39 -6.99 -0.14 2.48
CA PHE A 39 -7.70 -0.94 3.48
C PHE A 39 -8.02 -0.11 4.73
N ARG A 40 -9.00 -0.55 5.51
CA ARG A 40 -9.38 0.11 6.77
C ARG A 40 -9.37 -0.92 7.89
N PRO A 41 -8.33 -0.93 8.74
CA PRO A 41 -8.29 -1.80 9.90
C PRO A 41 -9.51 -1.61 10.82
N ARG A 42 -9.91 -2.68 11.51
CA ARG A 42 -11.00 -2.59 12.50
C ARG A 42 -10.60 -1.64 13.63
N GLY A 43 -11.42 -0.62 13.86
CA GLY A 43 -11.20 0.40 14.89
C GLY A 43 -10.56 1.69 14.38
N GLU A 44 -10.04 1.72 13.15
CA GLU A 44 -9.51 2.93 12.54
C GLU A 44 -10.61 3.74 11.83
N LYS A 45 -10.58 5.07 12.03
CA LYS A 45 -11.50 5.99 11.35
C LYS A 45 -11.03 6.27 9.92
N LYS A 46 -9.72 6.29 9.71
CA LYS A 46 -9.08 6.57 8.43
C LYS A 46 -8.71 5.26 7.72
N SER A 47 -8.67 5.31 6.39
CA SER A 47 -8.15 4.21 5.60
C SER A 47 -6.63 4.34 5.47
N LEU A 48 -5.93 3.22 5.50
CA LEU A 48 -4.50 3.11 5.29
C LEU A 48 -4.22 2.62 3.88
N LEU A 49 -3.12 3.09 3.32
CA LEU A 49 -2.66 2.74 1.99
C LEU A 49 -1.47 1.78 2.11
N PHE A 50 -1.65 0.55 1.67
CA PHE A 50 -0.57 -0.41 1.53
C PHE A 50 0.08 -0.25 0.16
N LEU A 51 1.41 -0.19 0.15
CA LEU A 51 2.21 -0.12 -1.05
C LEU A 51 3.34 -1.14 -0.98
N SER A 52 3.52 -1.89 -2.07
CA SER A 52 4.73 -2.68 -2.30
C SER A 52 5.46 -2.19 -3.55
N THR A 53 6.78 -2.32 -3.51
CA THR A 53 7.67 -1.94 -4.60
C THR A 53 8.27 -3.18 -5.25
N GLU A 54 8.64 -3.09 -6.53
CA GLU A 54 9.33 -4.17 -7.25
C GLU A 54 10.65 -4.59 -6.56
N ARG A 55 11.23 -3.72 -5.73
CA ARG A 55 12.43 -4.01 -4.90
C ARG A 55 12.10 -4.75 -3.59
N TYR A 56 10.89 -5.27 -3.43
CA TYR A 56 10.44 -5.99 -2.23
C TYR A 56 10.43 -5.15 -0.96
N LYS A 57 10.38 -3.82 -1.07
CA LYS A 57 10.06 -2.96 0.07
C LYS A 57 8.56 -2.73 0.12
N PHE A 58 7.99 -2.77 1.32
CA PHE A 58 6.61 -2.38 1.55
C PHE A 58 6.54 -1.22 2.53
N CYS A 59 5.48 -0.44 2.42
CA CYS A 59 5.10 0.52 3.45
C CYS A 59 3.58 0.62 3.58
N VAL A 60 3.16 1.04 4.76
CA VAL A 60 1.79 1.42 5.07
C VAL A 60 1.79 2.90 5.33
N LEU A 61 1.02 3.63 4.52
CA LEU A 61 0.92 5.07 4.56
C LEU A 61 -0.45 5.49 5.13
N GLU A 62 -0.44 6.53 5.92
CA GLU A 62 -1.62 7.22 6.42
C GLU A 62 -1.62 8.65 5.87
N TYR A 63 -2.78 9.13 5.43
CA TYR A 63 -2.93 10.54 5.05
C TYR A 63 -3.31 11.37 6.28
N ASP A 64 -2.42 12.30 6.65
CA ASP A 64 -2.71 13.28 7.68
C ASP A 64 -3.39 14.51 7.06
N THR A 65 -4.58 14.80 7.58
CA THR A 65 -5.42 15.90 7.13
C THR A 65 -5.00 17.24 7.71
N GLU A 66 -4.25 17.25 8.82
CA GLU A 66 -3.78 18.48 9.46
C GLU A 66 -2.52 19.00 8.77
N SER A 67 -1.53 18.14 8.55
CA SER A 67 -0.32 18.49 7.79
C SER A 67 -0.53 18.50 6.28
N GLY A 68 -1.51 17.74 5.77
CA GLY A 68 -1.69 17.52 4.34
C GLY A 68 -0.65 16.59 3.73
N GLU A 69 0.08 15.83 4.56
CA GLU A 69 1.17 14.95 4.15
C GLU A 69 0.85 13.47 4.30
N LEU A 70 1.60 12.62 3.59
CA LEU A 70 1.54 11.16 3.73
C LEU A 70 2.56 10.70 4.78
N VAL A 71 2.06 10.18 5.91
CA VAL A 71 2.86 9.68 7.02
C VAL A 71 3.07 8.17 6.86
N THR A 72 4.30 7.71 7.02
CA THR A 72 4.60 6.27 7.01
C THR A 72 4.35 5.67 8.39
N ARG A 73 3.35 4.79 8.51
CA ARG A 73 3.01 4.08 9.76
C ARG A 73 3.87 2.84 9.97
N ALA A 74 4.10 2.09 8.90
CA ALA A 74 4.95 0.91 8.93
C ALA A 74 5.75 0.82 7.64
N ASN A 75 6.97 0.30 7.72
CA ASN A 75 7.79 -0.04 6.57
C ASN A 75 8.55 -1.32 6.84
N GLY A 76 8.94 -2.01 5.77
CA GLY A 76 9.75 -3.21 5.91
C GLY A 76 10.18 -3.80 4.58
N ASP A 77 10.91 -4.91 4.67
CA ASP A 77 11.37 -5.69 3.53
C ASP A 77 10.68 -7.06 3.51
N ILE A 78 10.10 -7.40 2.38
CA ILE A 78 9.39 -8.66 2.14
C ILE A 78 10.22 -9.65 1.32
N ARG A 79 11.45 -9.31 0.95
CA ARG A 79 12.35 -10.17 0.18
C ARG A 79 12.50 -11.54 0.84
N GLY A 80 12.27 -12.59 0.07
CA GLY A 80 12.61 -13.96 0.44
C GLY A 80 14.10 -14.21 0.26
N SER A 81 14.66 -15.09 1.07
CA SER A 81 16.07 -15.50 0.98
C SER A 81 16.39 -16.23 -0.32
N THR A 82 15.40 -16.92 -0.91
CA THR A 82 15.53 -17.71 -2.15
C THR A 82 14.17 -17.82 -2.84
N GLY A 83 14.14 -17.67 -4.16
CA GLY A 83 12.93 -17.86 -4.96
C GLY A 83 13.05 -17.26 -6.35
N ARG A 84 12.45 -17.95 -7.34
CA ARG A 84 12.25 -17.40 -8.69
C ARG A 84 11.09 -16.40 -8.63
N THR A 85 11.31 -15.20 -9.18
CA THR A 85 10.27 -14.15 -9.24
C THR A 85 9.07 -14.66 -10.00
N ALA A 86 7.86 -14.41 -9.49
CA ALA A 86 6.65 -14.88 -10.13
C ALA A 86 6.51 -14.32 -11.56
N ASP A 87 6.19 -15.18 -12.53
CA ASP A 87 6.07 -14.78 -13.93
C ASP A 87 4.90 -13.78 -14.15
N CYS A 88 3.88 -13.80 -13.27
CA CYS A 88 2.75 -12.86 -13.28
C CYS A 88 3.05 -11.49 -12.62
N GLY A 89 4.24 -11.29 -12.09
CA GLY A 89 4.61 -10.11 -11.31
C GLY A 89 4.27 -10.23 -9.83
N GLN A 90 4.56 -9.18 -9.06
CA GLN A 90 4.26 -9.13 -7.63
C GLN A 90 2.79 -8.78 -7.44
N LEU A 91 2.05 -9.69 -6.79
CA LEU A 91 0.65 -9.48 -6.45
C LEU A 91 0.50 -9.31 -4.93
N GLY A 92 -0.37 -8.39 -4.54
CA GLY A 92 -0.64 -8.05 -3.15
C GLY A 92 -2.14 -7.91 -2.96
N LEU A 93 -2.67 -8.67 -2.01
CA LEU A 93 -4.09 -8.73 -1.70
C LEU A 93 -4.26 -8.51 -0.21
N ILE A 94 -5.31 -7.79 0.17
CA ILE A 94 -5.65 -7.56 1.58
C ILE A 94 -6.94 -8.30 1.89
N ASP A 95 -6.97 -9.00 3.02
CA ASP A 95 -8.19 -9.62 3.51
C ASP A 95 -9.28 -8.56 3.76
N THR A 96 -10.50 -8.86 3.36
CA THR A 96 -11.67 -7.98 3.56
C THR A 96 -11.92 -7.66 5.03
N ASP A 97 -11.61 -8.59 5.94
CA ASP A 97 -11.67 -8.38 7.39
C ASP A 97 -10.42 -7.68 7.96
N CYS A 98 -9.45 -7.32 7.11
CA CYS A 98 -8.18 -6.68 7.45
C CYS A 98 -7.34 -7.47 8.47
N ARG A 99 -7.37 -8.81 8.42
CA ARG A 99 -6.57 -9.68 9.31
C ARG A 99 -5.18 -9.98 8.78
N ALA A 100 -5.03 -10.01 7.46
CA ALA A 100 -3.75 -10.31 6.84
C ALA A 100 -3.61 -9.69 5.45
N ILE A 101 -2.37 -9.50 5.03
CA ILE A 101 -1.98 -9.15 3.66
C ILE A 101 -1.32 -10.38 3.05
N GLY A 102 -1.87 -10.86 1.93
CA GLY A 102 -1.29 -11.91 1.11
C GLY A 102 -0.42 -11.32 0.00
N LEU A 103 0.81 -11.79 -0.10
CA LEU A 103 1.78 -11.36 -1.09
C LEU A 103 2.28 -12.55 -1.89
N HIS A 104 2.04 -12.53 -3.19
CA HIS A 104 2.59 -13.51 -4.12
C HIS A 104 3.78 -12.87 -4.85
N LEU A 105 4.99 -13.23 -4.39
CA LEU A 105 6.25 -12.65 -4.85
C LEU A 105 7.09 -13.64 -5.67
N TYR A 106 6.95 -14.93 -5.35
CA TYR A 106 7.72 -16.03 -5.93
C TYR A 106 6.77 -17.14 -6.38
N ASP A 107 7.14 -17.85 -7.44
CA ASP A 107 6.36 -18.98 -7.91
C ASP A 107 6.23 -20.05 -6.82
N GLY A 108 4.99 -20.49 -6.56
CA GLY A 108 4.69 -21.48 -5.54
C GLY A 108 4.79 -21.00 -4.09
N LEU A 109 5.05 -19.70 -3.84
CA LEU A 109 5.08 -19.13 -2.48
C LEU A 109 4.03 -18.03 -2.30
N LEU A 110 3.25 -18.15 -1.23
CA LEU A 110 2.40 -17.08 -0.72
C LEU A 110 2.94 -16.62 0.63
N LYS A 111 3.35 -15.35 0.71
CA LYS A 111 3.79 -14.73 1.95
C LYS A 111 2.62 -14.02 2.60
N ILE A 112 2.39 -14.31 3.88
CA ILE A 112 1.27 -13.73 4.64
C ILE A 112 1.86 -12.81 5.71
N ILE A 113 1.41 -11.55 5.72
CA ILE A 113 1.73 -10.58 6.77
C ILE A 113 0.48 -10.43 7.65
N PRO A 114 0.51 -10.86 8.92
CA PRO A 114 -0.61 -10.63 9.81
C PRO A 114 -0.73 -9.15 10.14
N LEU A 115 -1.95 -8.61 10.02
CA LEU A 115 -2.33 -7.26 10.42
C LEU A 115 -2.84 -7.30 11.86
N ASP A 116 -2.02 -7.74 12.80
CA ASP A 116 -2.37 -7.64 14.21
C ASP A 116 -2.27 -6.17 14.66
N GLY A 117 -3.29 -5.68 15.36
CA GLY A 117 -3.36 -4.29 15.83
C GLY A 117 -2.21 -3.85 16.75
N SER A 118 -1.38 -4.78 17.19
CA SER A 118 -0.13 -4.56 17.92
C SER A 118 1.08 -4.25 17.02
N SER A 119 1.06 -4.63 15.74
CA SER A 119 2.19 -4.53 14.80
C SER A 119 2.17 -3.25 13.94
N LEU A 120 1.09 -2.47 14.03
CA LEU A 120 0.88 -1.19 13.34
C LEU A 120 0.91 0.03 14.29
N ARG A 121 1.39 -0.17 15.52
CA ARG A 121 1.58 0.89 16.52
C ARG A 121 2.97 1.49 16.44
#